data_AF-A0A7J9SVH0-F1
#
_entry.id   AF-A0A7J9SVH0-F1
#
_cell.length_a   1.000
_cell.length_b   1.000
_cell.length_c   1.000
_cell.angle_alpha   90.00
_cell.angle_beta   90.00
_cell.angle_gamma   90.00
#
_symmetry.space_group_name_H-M   'P 1'
#
loop_
_entity.id
_entity.type
_entity.pdbx_description
1 polymer ?
#
loop_
_entity_poly.entity_id
_entity_poly.type
_entity_poly.pdbx_seq_one_letter_code
_entity_poly.pdbx_strand_id
1 'polypeptide(L)' 'MKYVTKHCPVCGKQFVVLREAAHKVECCTLGCLERMDSGVTASRDGAGSDAQKLVNKHVSDI' A
#
# COMPACT_ATOMS: atom_id res chain seq x y z
N MET A 1 20.50 -15.18 11.28
CA MET A 1 19.56 -14.34 10.50
C MET A 1 20.00 -12.89 10.61
N LYS A 2 20.13 -12.16 9.49
CA LYS A 2 20.53 -10.73 9.49
C LYS A 2 19.33 -9.86 9.10
N TYR A 3 19.06 -8.83 9.89
CA TYR A 3 18.02 -7.84 9.62
C TYR A 3 18.65 -6.50 9.24
N VAL A 4 17.93 -5.68 8.49
CA VAL A 4 18.32 -4.31 8.16
C VAL A 4 17.15 -3.37 8.39
N THR A 5 17.45 -2.17 8.85
CA THR A 5 16.47 -1.09 9.02
C THR A 5 16.33 -0.31 7.72
N LYS A 6 15.10 -0.03 7.31
CA LYS A 6 14.74 0.78 6.15
C LYS A 6 13.77 1.87 6.57
N HIS A 7 13.69 2.93 5.77
CA HIS A 7 12.71 3.98 5.95
C HIS A 7 11.65 3.86 4.87
N CYS A 8 10.38 3.93 5.26
CA CYS A 8 9.28 3.93 4.30
C CYS A 8 9.24 5.29 3.60
N PRO A 9 9.36 5.35 2.27
CA PRO A 9 9.33 6.61 1.53
C PRO A 9 7.95 7.28 1.56
N VAL A 10 6.88 6.55 1.92
CA VAL A 10 5.50 7.05 1.95
C VAL A 10 5.15 7.72 3.27
N CYS A 11 5.56 7.12 4.41
CA CYS A 11 5.19 7.62 5.74
C CYS A 11 6.39 8.05 6.60
N GLY A 12 7.62 7.90 6.11
CA GLY A 12 8.86 8.25 6.81
C GLY A 12 9.22 7.33 7.98
N LYS A 13 8.37 6.37 8.33
CA LYS A 13 8.60 5.46 9.47
C LYS A 13 9.71 4.46 9.18
N GLN A 14 10.47 4.13 10.22
CA GLN A 14 11.46 3.06 10.19
C GLN A 14 10.78 1.70 10.33
N PHE A 15 11.26 0.72 9.56
CA PHE A 15 10.80 -0.66 9.63
C PHE A 15 11.96 -1.63 9.42
N VAL A 16 11.81 -2.84 9.96
CA VAL A 16 12.84 -3.88 9.95
C VAL A 16 12.50 -4.94 8.92
N VAL A 17 13.46 -5.28 8.07
CA VAL A 17 13.32 -6.32 7.05
C VAL A 17 14.46 -7.32 7.13
N LEU A 18 14.16 -8.57 6.80
CA LEU A 18 15.19 -9.58 6.56
C LEU A 18 16.10 -9.12 5.43
N ARG A 19 17.42 -9.21 5.63
CA ARG A 19 18.43 -8.76 4.64
C ARG A 19 18.20 -9.40 3.27
N GLU A 20 17.76 -10.65 3.24
CA GLU A 20 17.45 -11.39 2.00
C GLU A 20 16.22 -10.84 1.29
N ALA A 21 15.23 -10.32 2.02
CA ALA A 21 14.03 -9.71 1.46
C ALA A 21 14.17 -8.20 1.21
N ALA A 22 15.22 -7.56 1.76
CA ALA A 22 15.38 -6.10 1.74
C ALA A 22 15.52 -5.48 0.35
N HIS A 23 15.79 -6.27 -0.69
CA HIS A 23 15.85 -5.82 -2.09
C HIS A 23 14.49 -5.88 -2.81
N LYS A 24 13.49 -6.55 -2.21
CA LYS A 24 12.13 -6.71 -2.76
C LYS A 24 11.07 -5.90 -1.99
N VAL A 25 11.44 -5.33 -0.84
CA VAL A 25 10.51 -4.61 0.03
C VAL A 25 10.82 -3.12 -0.03
N GLU A 26 9.87 -2.35 -0.56
CA GLU A 26 9.98 -0.89 -0.70
C GLU A 26 9.23 -0.12 0.40
N CYS A 27 8.11 -0.69 0.89
CA CYS A 27 7.21 -0.03 1.83
C CYS A 27 7.06 -0.81 3.14
N CYS A 28 6.77 -0.09 4.25
CA CYS A 28 6.60 -0.70 5.56
C CYS A 28 5.29 -1.50 5.71
N THR A 29 4.26 -1.16 4.94
CA THR A 29 2.93 -1.80 4.98
C THR A 29 2.32 -1.84 3.58
N LEU A 30 1.37 -2.75 3.35
CA LEU A 30 0.61 -2.84 2.10
C LEU A 30 -0.11 -1.52 1.79
N GLY A 31 -0.71 -0.85 2.79
CA GLY A 31 -1.33 0.45 2.57
C GLY A 31 -0.37 1.57 2.18
N CYS A 32 0.93 1.46 2.48
CA CYS A 32 1.94 2.37 1.93
C CYS A 32 2.28 2.00 0.48
N LEU A 33 2.36 0.71 0.17
CA LEU A 33 2.59 0.21 -1.19
C LEU A 33 1.47 0.66 -2.14
N GLU A 34 0.20 0.51 -1.74
CA GLU A 34 -0.96 0.95 -2.52
C GLU A 34 -0.95 2.47 -2.80
N ARG A 35 -0.53 3.29 -1.82
CA ARG A 35 -0.37 4.75 -2.00
C ARG A 35 0.76 5.11 -2.95
N MET A 36 1.82 4.31 -2.98
CA MET A 36 2.94 4.50 -3.90
C MET A 36 2.54 4.12 -5.33
N ASP A 37 1.86 2.99 -5.49
CA ASP A 37 1.46 2.45 -6.80
C ASP A 37 0.35 3.29 -7.46
N SER A 38 -0.58 3.82 -6.65
CA SER A 38 -1.65 4.69 -7.14
C SER A 38 -1.19 6.06 -7.64
N GLY A 39 0.11 6.39 -7.56
CA GLY A 39 0.66 7.68 -8.02
C GLY A 39 -0.01 8.89 -7.37
N VAL A 40 -0.78 8.69 -6.30
CA VAL A 40 -1.52 9.75 -5.65
C VAL A 40 -0.51 10.52 -4.81
N THR A 41 0.00 11.60 -5.39
CA THR A 41 0.68 12.65 -4.65
C THR A 41 -0.35 13.19 -3.66
N ALA A 42 -0.39 12.59 -2.47
CA ALA A 42 -1.24 13.03 -1.38
C ALA A 42 -0.69 14.39 -0.87
N SER A 43 -1.00 15.45 -1.61
CA SER A 43 -1.23 16.73 -0.97
C SER A 43 -2.33 16.51 0.06
N ARG A 44 -1.96 16.87 1.30
CA ARG A 44 -2.79 16.90 2.49
C ARG A 44 -4.18 17.40 2.14
N ASP A 45 -5.19 16.55 2.25
CA ASP A 45 -6.51 16.91 2.79
C ASP A 45 -7.28 15.62 3.07
N GLY A 46 -7.78 15.51 4.29
CA GLY A 46 -8.56 14.37 4.73
C GLY A 46 -9.89 14.32 4.00
N ALA A 47 -10.20 13.18 3.39
CA ALA A 47 -11.58 12.76 3.15
C ALA A 47 -11.54 11.26 2.86
N GLY A 48 -12.23 10.45 3.68
CA GLY A 48 -12.55 9.08 3.31
C GLY A 48 -13.34 9.07 2.01
N SER A 49 -13.11 8.06 1.17
CA SER A 49 -14.02 7.71 0.07
C SER A 49 -13.80 6.26 -0.33
N ASP A 50 -14.82 5.46 -0.06
CA ASP A 50 -15.39 4.46 -0.96
C ASP A 50 -14.44 3.59 -1.80
N ALA A 51 -14.08 2.44 -1.23
CA ALA A 51 -13.81 1.23 -2.01
C ALA A 51 -14.92 0.20 -1.75
N GLN A 52 -16.19 0.57 -2.01
CA GLN A 52 -17.27 -0.42 -2.07
C GLN A 52 -18.31 -0.06 -3.15
N LYS A 53 -17.90 -0.08 -4.42
CA LYS A 53 -18.88 -0.16 -5.53
C LYS A 53 -18.31 -0.82 -6.78
N LEU A 54 -18.33 -2.14 -6.80
CA LEU A 54 -18.56 -2.88 -8.04
C LEU A 54 -19.84 -3.69 -7.84
N VAL A 55 -20.95 -3.02 -8.21
CA VAL A 55 -22.30 -3.58 -8.23
C VAL A 55 -22.43 -4.57 -9.38
N ASN A 56 -22.88 -5.75 -9.00
CA ASN A 56 -23.71 -6.72 -9.72
C ASN A 56 -24.24 -6.27 -11.10
N LYS A 57 -23.96 -7.05 -12.15
CA LYS A 57 -24.74 -7.03 -13.40
C LYS A 57 -24.99 -8.46 -13.90
N HIS A 58 -26.22 -8.92 -13.65
CA HIS A 58 -27.07 -9.69 -14.57
C HIS A 58 -26.75 -11.18 -14.78
N VAL A 59 -27.56 -12.04 -14.16
CA VAL A 59 -28.37 -13.05 -14.88
C VAL A 59 -29.47 -13.54 -13.93
N SER A 60 -30.67 -13.02 -14.15
CA SER A 60 -31.91 -13.73 -13.86
C SER A 60 -32.56 -13.87 -15.23
N ASP A 61 -32.31 -15.01 -15.88
CA ASP A 61 -33.12 -15.65 -16.92
C ASP A 61 -32.30 -16.85 -17.42
N ILE A 62 -32.59 -18.04 -16.88
CA ILE A 62 -32.65 -19.39 -17.50
C ILE A 62 -33.35 -20.29 -16.48
#